data_AF-A0A661NIJ0-F1
#
_entry.id   AF-A0A661NIJ0-F1
#
_cell.length_a   1.000
_cell.length_b   1.000
_cell.length_c   1.000
_cell.angle_alpha   90.00
_cell.angle_beta   90.00
_cell.angle_gamma   90.00
#
_symmetry.space_group_name_H-M   'P 1'
#
loop_
_entity.id
_entity.type
_entity.pdbx_description
1 polymer ?
#
loop_
_entity_poly.entity_id
_entity_poly.type
_entity_poly.pdbx_seq_one_letter_code
_entity_poly.pdbx_strand_id
1 'polypeptide(L)'
;MERSLLARRGSLRVLLVADAGIGEAVARRALDCFLEQDDASAQVEVTCLGRGLINQTYQVAAAQHQWVLQRVNPIFDPAIHHNIQAVTERLQQAGLTTPVLQRTQAGHPWADLGQDGIWRMMTHIQGTSFDVAQSVDQARAAGALVARFHSALAGLDHAFVGLRQGVHDTEQHLRRLTDALALHPAHRLHGAVAPLAADIMAASAELPPLPDLAQQVGHGDLKLNNLLFAGPEPPASDQAICLIDLDTLGPMTLAHELGDAWRSWCNQAGEDDTEAHFDLPIFEASWQGYRQHGGHQLDRTERRGLLFGVEWICLELAARFAADALNESYFGWSSERYATRGEHNLQRARGQLALHRATAATRPARAKLLGVPTS
;
A
#
# COMPACT_ATOMS: atom_id res chain seq x y z
N MET A 1 51.74 -33.07 8.30
CA MET A 1 50.99 -32.19 9.23
C MET A 1 51.25 -30.77 8.79
N GLU A 2 50.34 -29.94 8.30
CA GLU A 2 48.89 -29.98 8.12
C GLU A 2 48.61 -29.22 6.82
N ARG A 3 47.87 -29.83 5.89
CA ARG A 3 47.30 -29.11 4.75
C ARG A 3 46.04 -28.40 5.25
N SER A 4 46.07 -27.07 5.25
CA SER A 4 44.92 -26.21 5.47
C SER A 4 43.80 -26.59 4.50
N LEU A 5 42.74 -27.20 5.06
CA LEU A 5 41.44 -27.37 4.42
C LEU A 5 40.76 -26.00 4.38
N LEU A 6 41.06 -25.20 3.37
CA LEU A 6 40.09 -24.21 2.89
C LEU A 6 38.97 -24.99 2.22
N ALA A 7 37.90 -25.26 2.97
CA ALA A 7 36.64 -25.71 2.42
C ALA A 7 36.20 -24.68 1.35
N ARG A 8 36.23 -25.09 0.09
CA ARG A 8 35.62 -24.33 -1.00
C ARG A 8 34.11 -24.27 -0.71
N ARG A 9 33.63 -23.14 -0.21
CA ARG A 9 32.21 -22.83 -0.10
C ARG A 9 31.58 -22.96 -1.50
N GLY A 10 30.64 -23.89 -1.67
CA GLY A 10 29.87 -24.02 -2.91
C GLY A 10 28.93 -22.84 -3.05
N SER A 11 28.86 -22.23 -4.23
CA SER A 11 27.99 -21.08 -4.49
C SER A 11 26.57 -21.53 -4.85
N LEU A 12 25.54 -20.86 -4.31
CA LEU A 12 24.12 -21.08 -4.67
C LEU A 12 23.92 -21.07 -6.19
N ARG A 13 23.22 -22.04 -6.77
CA ARG A 13 22.91 -22.00 -8.21
C ARG A 13 21.64 -21.18 -8.43
N VAL A 14 21.82 -19.89 -8.73
CA VAL A 14 20.73 -18.97 -9.07
C VAL A 14 20.39 -19.13 -10.55
N LEU A 15 19.15 -19.52 -10.84
CA LEU A 15 18.57 -19.44 -12.17
C LEU A 15 17.65 -18.22 -12.22
N LEU A 16 18.03 -17.22 -13.00
CA LEU A 16 17.13 -16.13 -13.35
C LEU A 16 16.23 -16.59 -14.49
N VAL A 17 14.92 -16.51 -14.30
CA VAL A 17 13.96 -16.69 -15.40
C VAL A 17 13.95 -15.42 -16.24
N ALA A 18 13.73 -15.55 -17.55
CA ALA A 18 13.65 -14.42 -18.48
C ALA A 18 12.75 -13.31 -17.91
N ASP A 19 13.16 -12.05 -18.08
CA ASP A 19 12.49 -10.84 -17.56
C ASP A 19 12.54 -10.61 -16.05
N ALA A 20 13.43 -11.29 -15.31
CA ALA A 20 13.65 -10.99 -13.89
C ALA A 20 14.16 -9.56 -13.62
N GLY A 21 14.66 -8.80 -14.60
CA GLY A 21 15.02 -7.38 -14.42
C GLY A 21 16.11 -7.08 -13.37
N ILE A 22 16.72 -8.10 -12.76
CA ILE A 22 17.80 -8.07 -11.79
C ILE A 22 19.03 -8.74 -12.40
N GLY A 23 20.22 -8.17 -12.21
CA GLY A 23 21.46 -8.83 -12.65
C GLY A 23 21.76 -10.06 -11.78
N GLU A 24 22.20 -11.17 -12.39
CA GLU A 24 22.46 -12.44 -11.68
C GLU A 24 23.41 -12.27 -10.48
N ALA A 25 24.46 -11.44 -10.65
CA ALA A 25 25.41 -11.15 -9.59
C ALA A 25 24.77 -10.43 -8.38
N VAL A 26 23.82 -9.53 -8.63
CA VAL A 26 23.09 -8.81 -7.57
C VAL A 26 22.10 -9.74 -6.89
N ALA A 27 21.34 -10.52 -7.67
CA ALA A 27 20.41 -11.52 -7.14
C ALA A 27 21.13 -12.51 -6.21
N ARG A 28 22.28 -13.04 -6.66
CA ARG A 28 23.11 -13.96 -5.88
C ARG A 28 23.60 -13.33 -4.58
N ARG A 29 24.16 -12.12 -4.63
CA ARG A 29 24.63 -11.41 -3.43
C ARG A 29 23.50 -11.16 -2.43
N ALA A 30 22.30 -10.80 -2.91
CA ALA A 30 21.14 -10.62 -2.04
C ALA A 30 20.74 -11.95 -1.38
N LEU A 31 20.61 -13.03 -2.16
CA LEU A 31 20.23 -14.35 -1.66
C LEU A 31 21.25 -14.93 -0.67
N ASP A 32 22.55 -14.76 -0.94
CA ASP A 32 23.64 -15.18 -0.04
C ASP A 32 23.55 -14.51 1.34
N CYS A 33 22.88 -13.35 1.46
CA CYS A 33 22.64 -12.73 2.75
C CYS A 33 21.56 -13.44 3.58
N PHE A 34 20.60 -14.14 2.96
CA PHE A 34 19.42 -14.69 3.64
C PHE A 34 19.37 -16.21 3.70
N LEU A 35 19.88 -16.90 2.67
CA LEU A 35 19.81 -18.36 2.55
C LEU A 35 21.14 -19.00 2.92
N GLU A 36 21.11 -20.05 3.74
CA GLU A 36 22.31 -20.83 4.09
C GLU A 36 22.80 -21.67 2.91
N GLN A 37 24.11 -21.96 2.90
CA GLN A 37 24.78 -22.65 1.80
C GLN A 37 24.69 -24.19 1.86
N ASP A 38 24.01 -24.76 2.85
CA ASP A 38 23.82 -26.22 2.95
C ASP A 38 22.84 -26.79 1.91
N ASP A 39 22.21 -25.91 1.13
CA ASP A 39 21.43 -26.25 -0.06
C ASP A 39 22.26 -26.16 -1.36
N ALA A 40 23.55 -26.50 -1.33
CA ALA A 40 24.45 -26.46 -2.49
C ALA A 40 24.04 -27.36 -3.69
N SER A 41 22.95 -28.13 -3.55
CA SER A 41 22.27 -28.86 -4.62
C SER A 41 20.91 -28.28 -5.06
N ALA A 42 20.32 -27.35 -4.30
CA ALA A 42 19.04 -26.76 -4.64
C ALA A 42 19.21 -25.64 -5.68
N GLN A 43 18.57 -25.83 -6.83
CA GLN A 43 18.40 -24.76 -7.81
C GLN A 43 17.45 -23.71 -7.23
N VAL A 44 17.90 -22.46 -7.17
CA VAL A 44 17.06 -21.34 -6.73
C VAL A 44 16.56 -20.61 -7.96
N GLU A 45 15.25 -20.54 -8.11
CA GLU A 45 14.61 -19.83 -9.21
C GLU A 45 14.16 -18.45 -8.73
N VAL A 46 14.50 -17.43 -9.51
CA VAL A 46 14.11 -16.05 -9.25
C VAL A 46 13.33 -15.52 -10.44
N THR A 47 12.09 -15.10 -10.19
CA THR A 47 11.19 -14.53 -11.18
C THR A 47 10.71 -13.15 -10.73
N CYS A 48 10.44 -12.25 -11.68
CA CYS A 48 9.78 -10.98 -11.36
C CYS A 48 8.36 -11.27 -10.84
N LEU A 49 7.98 -10.63 -9.73
CA LEU A 49 6.68 -10.83 -9.10
C LEU A 49 5.89 -9.52 -9.08
N GLY A 50 4.75 -9.52 -9.77
CA GLY A 50 3.79 -8.43 -9.79
C GLY A 50 4.20 -7.22 -10.63
N ARG A 51 3.38 -6.16 -10.55
CA ARG A 51 3.57 -4.86 -11.22
C ARG A 51 3.73 -3.71 -10.23
N GLY A 52 4.23 -4.00 -9.03
CA GLY A 52 4.37 -3.02 -7.95
C GLY A 52 5.13 -1.77 -8.42
N LEU A 53 4.61 -0.58 -8.08
CA LEU A 53 5.11 0.69 -8.61
C LEU A 53 6.32 1.25 -7.82
N ILE A 54 6.62 0.69 -6.65
CA ILE A 54 7.60 1.25 -5.71
C ILE A 54 8.83 0.34 -5.57
N ASN A 55 8.67 -0.86 -5.04
CA ASN A 55 9.77 -1.82 -4.83
C ASN A 55 9.94 -2.75 -6.04
N GLN A 56 11.18 -3.14 -6.32
CA GLN A 56 11.43 -4.23 -7.27
C GLN A 56 11.23 -5.55 -6.54
N THR A 57 10.25 -6.34 -6.97
CA THR A 57 9.77 -7.50 -6.23
C THR A 57 9.98 -8.78 -7.04
N TYR A 58 10.54 -9.79 -6.38
CA TYR A 58 10.90 -11.06 -6.98
C TYR A 58 10.34 -12.21 -6.15
N GLN A 59 9.80 -13.22 -6.81
CA GLN A 59 9.52 -14.49 -6.18
C GLN A 59 10.81 -15.32 -6.21
N VAL A 60 11.13 -15.93 -5.07
CA VAL A 60 12.25 -16.84 -4.91
C VAL A 60 11.69 -18.20 -4.55
N ALA A 61 11.98 -19.20 -5.37
CA ALA A 61 11.59 -20.59 -5.10
C ALA A 61 12.84 -21.46 -4.93
N ALA A 62 12.91 -22.19 -3.82
CA ALA A 62 13.94 -23.20 -3.59
C ALA A 62 13.33 -24.42 -2.90
N ALA A 63 13.44 -25.59 -3.54
CA ALA A 63 12.81 -26.82 -3.08
C ALA A 63 11.31 -26.64 -2.76
N GLN A 64 10.90 -26.79 -1.50
CA GLN A 64 9.51 -26.63 -1.03
C GLN A 64 9.22 -25.24 -0.44
N HIS A 65 10.22 -24.36 -0.40
CA HIS A 65 10.10 -23.04 0.21
C HIS A 65 9.96 -21.95 -0.85
N GLN A 66 9.16 -20.94 -0.53
CA GLN A 66 8.96 -19.77 -1.36
C GLN A 66 9.08 -18.51 -0.53
N TRP A 67 9.73 -17.51 -1.11
CA TRP A 67 9.92 -16.20 -0.52
C TRP A 67 9.61 -15.10 -1.51
N VAL A 68 9.42 -13.91 -0.97
CA VAL A 68 9.40 -12.66 -1.71
C VAL A 68 10.68 -11.91 -1.38
N LEU A 69 11.55 -11.73 -2.37
CA LEU A 69 12.75 -10.92 -2.28
C LEU A 69 12.45 -9.54 -2.87
N GLN A 70 12.76 -8.48 -2.13
CA GLN A 70 12.50 -7.11 -2.58
C GLN A 70 13.75 -6.26 -2.48
N ARG A 71 14.02 -5.52 -3.55
CA ARG A 71 14.85 -4.32 -3.46
C ARG A 71 13.96 -3.17 -3.00
N VAL A 72 14.22 -2.70 -1.78
CA VAL A 72 13.44 -1.64 -1.14
C VAL A 72 13.77 -0.31 -1.82
N ASN A 73 12.72 0.44 -2.18
CA ASN A 73 12.89 1.74 -2.82
C ASN A 73 13.57 2.73 -1.86
N PRO A 74 14.57 3.50 -2.30
CA PRO A 74 15.29 4.46 -1.45
C PRO A 74 14.44 5.56 -0.80
N ILE A 75 13.19 5.74 -1.25
CA ILE A 75 12.23 6.62 -0.60
C ILE A 75 11.84 6.14 0.81
N PHE A 76 12.04 4.86 1.11
CA PHE A 76 11.80 4.28 2.42
C PHE A 76 13.11 4.21 3.20
N ASP A 77 13.05 4.71 4.44
CA ASP A 77 14.14 4.54 5.39
C ASP A 77 14.25 3.04 5.76
N PRO A 78 15.43 2.40 5.70
CA PRO A 78 15.60 1.00 6.08
C PRO A 78 15.08 0.66 7.49
N ALA A 79 15.00 1.63 8.39
CA ALA A 79 14.45 1.44 9.72
C ALA A 79 12.98 0.97 9.74
N ILE A 80 12.21 1.12 8.65
CA ILE A 80 10.83 0.60 8.56
C ILE A 80 10.73 -0.90 8.81
N HIS A 81 11.82 -1.66 8.58
CA HIS A 81 11.84 -3.10 8.85
C HIS A 81 11.64 -3.42 10.34
N HIS A 82 11.99 -2.52 11.26
CA HIS A 82 11.67 -2.69 12.67
C HIS A 82 10.16 -2.56 12.93
N ASN A 83 9.47 -1.66 12.22
CA ASN A 83 8.01 -1.55 12.31
C ASN A 83 7.33 -2.79 11.75
N ILE A 84 7.79 -3.24 10.57
CA ILE A 84 7.30 -4.47 9.94
C ILE A 84 7.49 -5.67 10.89
N GLN A 85 8.68 -5.82 11.48
CA GLN A 85 8.95 -6.89 12.43
C GLN A 85 7.99 -6.83 13.63
N ALA A 86 7.87 -5.68 14.30
CA ALA A 86 7.01 -5.54 15.47
C ALA A 86 5.52 -5.83 15.17
N VAL A 87 5.01 -5.33 14.04
CA VAL A 87 3.64 -5.58 13.60
C VAL A 87 3.44 -7.06 13.27
N THR A 88 4.31 -7.65 12.44
CA THR A 88 4.16 -9.04 12.00
C THR A 88 4.26 -10.03 13.16
N GLU A 89 5.17 -9.82 14.11
CA GLU A 89 5.26 -10.63 15.33
C GLU A 89 3.98 -10.55 16.17
N ARG A 90 3.41 -9.35 16.35
CA ARG A 90 2.13 -9.17 17.07
C ARG A 90 0.97 -9.87 16.34
N LEU A 91 0.90 -9.78 15.02
CA LEU A 91 -0.11 -10.46 14.21
C LEU A 91 -0.01 -11.98 14.35
N GLN A 92 1.20 -12.55 14.29
CA GLN A 92 1.43 -13.98 14.48
C GLN A 92 1.03 -14.45 15.88
N GLN A 93 1.35 -13.68 16.92
CA GLN A 93 0.92 -13.96 18.30
C GLN A 93 -0.60 -13.97 18.45
N ALA A 94 -1.31 -13.15 17.66
CA ALA A 94 -2.76 -13.13 17.58
C ALA A 94 -3.36 -14.21 16.66
N GLY A 95 -2.53 -15.10 16.07
CA GLY A 95 -2.97 -16.16 15.17
C GLY A 95 -3.36 -15.67 13.78
N LEU A 96 -2.88 -14.49 13.36
CA LEU A 96 -3.10 -13.95 12.02
C LEU A 96 -1.97 -14.33 11.08
N THR A 97 -2.33 -14.80 9.88
CA THR A 97 -1.37 -14.98 8.79
C THR A 97 -0.83 -13.61 8.37
N THR A 98 0.48 -13.52 8.19
CA THR A 98 1.16 -12.31 7.72
C THR A 98 2.49 -12.71 7.07
N PRO A 99 2.99 -11.97 6.08
CA PRO A 99 4.39 -12.09 5.66
C PRO A 99 5.32 -11.83 6.85
N VAL A 100 6.40 -12.60 6.95
CA VAL A 100 7.39 -12.50 8.03
C VAL A 100 8.76 -12.24 7.42
N LEU A 101 9.52 -11.32 8.00
CA LEU A 101 10.89 -11.04 7.58
C LEU A 101 11.80 -12.24 7.85
N GLN A 102 12.47 -12.72 6.79
CA GLN A 102 13.61 -13.62 6.93
C GLN A 102 14.82 -12.79 7.38
N ARG A 103 15.39 -13.16 8.54
CA ARG A 103 16.65 -12.55 8.98
C ARG A 103 17.78 -12.98 8.06
N THR A 104 18.71 -12.06 7.83
CA THR A 104 20.00 -12.39 7.22
C THR A 104 20.77 -13.39 8.08
N GLN A 105 21.79 -14.04 7.51
CA GLN A 105 22.72 -14.89 8.26
C GLN A 105 23.43 -14.12 9.39
N ALA A 106 23.53 -12.79 9.30
CA ALA A 106 24.05 -11.91 10.35
C ALA A 106 22.98 -11.49 11.39
N GLY A 107 21.74 -11.95 11.25
CA GLY A 107 20.64 -11.67 12.16
C GLY A 107 19.91 -10.34 11.91
N HIS A 108 20.31 -9.56 10.91
CA HIS A 108 19.65 -8.29 10.54
C HIS A 108 18.35 -8.53 9.75
N PRO A 109 17.34 -7.64 9.86
CA PRO A 109 16.07 -7.79 9.17
C PRO A 109 16.10 -7.35 7.69
N TRP A 110 17.21 -6.78 7.23
CA TRP A 110 17.48 -6.47 5.82
C TRP A 110 18.98 -6.68 5.53
N ALA A 111 19.34 -6.70 4.25
CA ALA A 111 20.70 -6.68 3.76
C ALA A 111 20.99 -5.35 3.06
N ASP A 112 22.14 -4.73 3.37
CA ASP A 112 22.64 -3.56 2.66
C ASP A 112 23.76 -3.99 1.69
N LEU A 113 23.51 -3.84 0.39
CA LEU A 113 24.44 -4.19 -0.67
C LEU A 113 25.21 -2.98 -1.23
N GLY A 114 25.19 -1.84 -0.52
CA GLY A 114 25.84 -0.61 -0.91
C GLY A 114 25.15 0.02 -2.12
N GLN A 115 25.87 0.17 -3.23
CA GLN A 115 25.33 0.79 -4.46
C GLN A 115 24.17 0.00 -5.06
N ASP A 116 24.07 -1.30 -4.76
CA ASP A 116 22.96 -2.15 -5.21
C ASP A 116 21.73 -2.04 -4.31
N GLY A 117 21.76 -1.19 -3.28
CA GLY A 117 20.63 -0.81 -2.46
C GLY A 117 20.32 -1.78 -1.32
N ILE A 118 19.14 -1.56 -0.73
CA ILE A 118 18.64 -2.27 0.45
C ILE A 118 17.72 -3.40 0.01
N TRP A 119 17.92 -4.58 0.58
CA TRP A 119 17.20 -5.79 0.22
C TRP A 119 16.55 -6.41 1.45
N ARG A 120 15.34 -6.94 1.28
CA ARG A 120 14.67 -7.78 2.29
C ARG A 120 14.15 -9.05 1.66
N MET A 121 13.99 -10.07 2.48
CA MET A 121 13.32 -11.30 2.11
C MET A 121 12.19 -11.58 3.10
N MET A 122 11.02 -11.96 2.60
CA MET A 122 9.85 -12.28 3.41
C MET A 122 9.28 -13.63 3.02
N THR A 123 8.56 -14.29 3.93
CA THR A 123 7.80 -15.50 3.60
C THR A 123 6.79 -15.20 2.49
N HIS A 124 6.70 -16.09 1.49
CA HIS A 124 5.65 -16.00 0.48
C HIS A 124 4.36 -16.57 1.05
N ILE A 125 3.29 -15.77 1.03
CA ILE A 125 1.95 -16.22 1.41
C ILE A 125 1.20 -16.52 0.11
N GLN A 126 0.72 -17.76 -0.03
CA GLN A 126 -0.11 -18.14 -1.18
C GLN A 126 -1.43 -17.38 -1.14
N GLY A 127 -1.81 -16.82 -2.29
CA GLY A 127 -3.08 -16.13 -2.44
C GLY A 127 -3.15 -15.33 -3.74
N THR A 128 -4.29 -14.68 -3.93
CA THR A 128 -4.58 -13.82 -5.08
C THR A 128 -4.92 -12.43 -4.57
N SER A 129 -4.28 -11.39 -5.11
CA SER A 129 -4.71 -10.00 -4.93
C SER A 129 -5.58 -9.56 -6.10
N PHE A 130 -6.42 -8.55 -5.86
CA PHE A 130 -7.33 -7.99 -6.87
C PHE A 130 -7.19 -6.47 -6.90
N ASP A 131 -7.08 -5.90 -8.09
CA ASP A 131 -7.10 -4.44 -8.27
C ASP A 131 -8.49 -3.85 -8.01
N VAL A 132 -9.55 -4.62 -8.27
CA VAL A 132 -10.95 -4.22 -8.10
C VAL A 132 -11.74 -5.35 -7.43
N ALA A 133 -12.66 -4.98 -6.54
CA ALA A 133 -13.50 -5.94 -5.83
C ALA A 133 -14.43 -6.67 -6.80
N GLN A 134 -14.44 -8.00 -6.72
CA GLN A 134 -15.21 -8.87 -7.61
C GLN A 134 -16.64 -9.14 -7.08
N SER A 135 -16.87 -9.02 -5.77
CA SER A 135 -18.15 -9.32 -5.14
C SER A 135 -18.33 -8.55 -3.82
N VAL A 136 -19.57 -8.47 -3.35
CA VAL A 136 -19.89 -7.96 -2.00
C VAL A 136 -19.36 -8.87 -0.90
N ASP A 137 -19.24 -10.17 -1.14
CA ASP A 137 -18.73 -11.13 -0.16
C ASP A 137 -17.22 -10.97 0.04
N GLN A 138 -16.48 -10.75 -1.04
CA GLN A 138 -15.07 -10.37 -1.02
C GLN A 138 -14.85 -9.07 -0.24
N ALA A 139 -15.67 -8.04 -0.49
CA ALA A 139 -15.59 -6.77 0.23
C ALA A 139 -15.88 -6.94 1.73
N ARG A 140 -16.87 -7.78 2.09
CA ARG A 140 -17.16 -8.11 3.49
C ARG A 140 -15.99 -8.83 4.16
N ALA A 141 -15.37 -9.79 3.47
CA ALA A 141 -14.19 -10.50 3.97
C ALA A 141 -12.99 -9.55 4.16
N ALA A 142 -12.77 -8.63 3.22
CA ALA A 142 -11.75 -7.59 3.33
C ALA A 142 -11.96 -6.73 4.59
N GLY A 143 -13.17 -6.22 4.80
CA GLY A 143 -13.52 -5.45 6.00
C GLY A 143 -13.30 -6.23 7.30
N ALA A 144 -13.69 -7.51 7.33
CA ALA A 144 -13.48 -8.37 8.49
C ALA A 144 -11.99 -8.62 8.79
N LEU A 145 -11.16 -8.82 7.76
CA LEU A 145 -9.71 -8.98 7.93
C LEU A 145 -9.07 -7.71 8.52
N VAL A 146 -9.42 -6.53 8.00
CA VAL A 146 -8.87 -5.25 8.48
C VAL A 146 -9.28 -4.99 9.93
N ALA A 147 -10.51 -5.31 10.31
CA ALA A 147 -10.94 -5.20 11.70
C ALA A 147 -10.16 -6.12 12.66
N ARG A 148 -9.86 -7.34 12.23
CA ARG A 148 -8.99 -8.27 12.99
C ARG A 148 -7.55 -7.77 13.08
N PHE A 149 -7.03 -7.20 12.00
CA PHE A 149 -5.71 -6.56 11.97
C PHE A 149 -5.63 -5.41 12.99
N HIS A 150 -6.55 -4.44 12.95
CA HIS A 150 -6.56 -3.34 13.93
C HIS A 150 -6.73 -3.85 15.36
N SER A 151 -7.60 -4.84 15.59
CA SER A 151 -7.83 -5.39 16.93
C SER A 151 -6.59 -6.11 17.49
N ALA A 152 -5.84 -6.83 16.66
CA ALA A 152 -4.60 -7.49 17.07
C ALA A 152 -3.47 -6.49 17.42
N LEU A 153 -3.46 -5.34 16.75
CA LEU A 153 -2.46 -4.28 16.96
C LEU A 153 -2.86 -3.26 18.02
N ALA A 154 -4.09 -3.34 18.55
CA ALA A 154 -4.51 -2.51 19.66
C ALA A 154 -3.54 -2.67 20.85
N GLY A 155 -3.06 -1.55 21.38
CA GLY A 155 -2.08 -1.53 22.46
C GLY A 155 -0.71 -2.12 22.09
N LEU A 156 -0.32 -2.09 20.82
CA LEU A 156 1.07 -2.34 20.44
C LEU A 156 1.98 -1.22 20.97
N ASP A 157 2.81 -1.56 21.96
CA ASP A 157 3.85 -0.66 22.47
C ASP A 157 5.10 -0.78 21.58
N HIS A 158 5.15 0.06 20.54
CA HIS A 158 6.27 0.15 19.61
C HIS A 158 6.48 1.59 19.17
N ALA A 159 7.73 2.05 19.24
CA ALA A 159 8.11 3.36 18.69
C ALA A 159 8.32 3.21 17.18
N PHE A 160 7.35 3.69 16.40
CA PHE A 160 7.44 3.65 14.95
C PHE A 160 8.54 4.59 14.42
N VAL A 161 9.44 4.07 13.60
CA VAL A 161 10.63 4.76 13.08
C VAL A 161 10.65 4.75 11.55
N GLY A 162 11.41 5.68 10.93
CA GLY A 162 11.53 5.73 9.47
C GLY A 162 10.22 6.03 8.73
N LEU A 163 9.19 6.51 9.45
CA LEU A 163 7.88 6.82 8.88
C LEU A 163 8.00 7.93 7.85
N ARG A 164 7.27 7.77 6.74
CA ARG A 164 7.08 8.87 5.79
C ARG A 164 6.28 9.98 6.45
N GLN A 165 6.92 11.12 6.70
CA GLN A 165 6.23 12.26 7.31
C GLN A 165 5.29 12.93 6.30
N GLY A 166 4.12 13.37 6.79
CA GLY A 166 3.19 14.19 6.01
C GLY A 166 2.47 13.46 4.88
N VAL A 167 2.35 12.12 4.91
CA VAL A 167 1.59 11.38 3.89
C VAL A 167 0.14 11.85 3.86
N HIS A 168 -0.51 11.97 5.03
CA HIS A 168 -1.88 12.45 5.16
C HIS A 168 -2.00 13.88 5.72
N ASP A 169 -1.07 14.76 5.33
CA ASP A 169 -1.15 16.20 5.61
C ASP A 169 -1.77 16.91 4.40
N THR A 170 -3.10 16.83 4.29
CA THR A 170 -3.85 17.41 3.17
C THR A 170 -3.56 18.89 2.98
N GLU A 171 -3.45 19.66 4.07
CA GLU A 171 -3.18 21.10 3.99
C GLU A 171 -1.81 21.38 3.37
N GLN A 172 -0.79 20.60 3.76
CA GLN A 172 0.52 20.67 3.12
C GLN A 172 0.49 20.26 1.65
N HIS A 173 -0.29 19.25 1.28
CA HIS A 173 -0.41 18.82 -0.12
C HIS A 173 -1.13 19.85 -1.00
N LEU A 174 -2.17 20.52 -0.47
CA LEU A 174 -2.81 21.64 -1.14
C LEU A 174 -1.82 22.79 -1.34
N ARG A 175 -1.03 23.16 -0.31
CA ARG A 175 0.05 24.15 -0.47
C ARG A 175 1.06 23.75 -1.54
N ARG A 176 1.51 22.49 -1.56
CA ARG A 176 2.43 21.98 -2.58
C ARG A 176 1.87 22.11 -4.00
N LEU A 177 0.57 21.94 -4.19
CA LEU A 177 -0.08 22.18 -5.48
C LEU A 177 -0.02 23.66 -5.88
N THR A 178 -0.31 24.57 -4.94
CA THR A 178 -0.15 26.02 -5.17
C THR A 178 1.29 26.38 -5.52
N ASP A 179 2.26 25.83 -4.79
CA ASP A 179 3.69 26.07 -5.02
C ASP A 179 4.13 25.54 -6.40
N ALA A 180 3.69 24.33 -6.78
CA ALA A 180 4.00 23.75 -8.09
C ALA A 180 3.46 24.62 -9.25
N LEU A 181 2.26 25.18 -9.11
CA LEU A 181 1.70 26.12 -10.10
C LEU A 181 2.52 27.40 -10.23
N ALA A 182 3.05 27.93 -9.11
CA ALA A 182 3.86 29.13 -9.09
C ALA A 182 5.28 28.88 -9.63
N LEU A 183 5.85 27.70 -9.36
CA LEU A 183 7.19 27.31 -9.80
C LEU A 183 7.24 26.98 -11.30
N HIS A 184 6.13 26.50 -11.87
CA HIS A 184 6.08 25.97 -13.23
C HIS A 184 5.11 26.72 -14.18
N PRO A 185 5.16 28.07 -14.29
CA PRO A 185 4.17 28.86 -15.03
C PRO A 185 4.20 28.63 -16.55
N ALA A 186 5.34 28.18 -17.09
CA ALA A 186 5.53 27.88 -18.51
C ALA A 186 5.43 26.38 -18.83
N HIS A 187 5.07 25.53 -17.87
CA HIS A 187 4.99 24.09 -18.09
C HIS A 187 3.86 23.75 -19.06
N ARG A 188 4.10 22.78 -19.95
CA ARG A 188 3.16 22.39 -21.03
C ARG A 188 1.77 21.98 -20.52
N LEU A 189 1.69 21.45 -19.29
CA LEU A 189 0.43 21.04 -18.65
C LEU A 189 -0.18 22.10 -17.73
N HIS A 190 0.46 23.26 -17.54
CA HIS A 190 0.01 24.29 -16.58
C HIS A 190 -1.43 24.73 -16.86
N GLY A 191 -1.78 25.01 -18.12
CA GLY A 191 -3.13 25.41 -18.52
C GLY A 191 -4.22 24.35 -18.24
N ALA A 192 -3.85 23.08 -18.10
CA ALA A 192 -4.76 22.00 -17.71
C ALA A 192 -4.79 21.76 -16.19
N VAL A 193 -3.65 21.95 -15.51
CA VAL A 193 -3.53 21.76 -14.05
C VAL A 193 -4.13 22.93 -13.28
N ALA A 194 -3.96 24.18 -13.74
CA ALA A 194 -4.46 25.36 -13.05
C ALA A 194 -5.99 25.35 -12.78
N PRO A 195 -6.88 25.10 -13.76
CA PRO A 195 -8.31 24.99 -13.48
C PRO A 195 -8.65 23.79 -12.60
N LEU A 196 -7.96 22.65 -12.78
CA LEU A 196 -8.14 21.48 -11.92
C LEU A 196 -7.78 21.78 -10.46
N ALA A 197 -6.70 22.52 -10.23
CA ALA A 197 -6.28 22.94 -8.90
C ALA A 197 -7.31 23.88 -8.26
N ALA A 198 -7.90 24.80 -9.03
CA ALA A 198 -8.97 25.66 -8.54
C ALA A 198 -10.19 24.83 -8.08
N ASP A 199 -10.58 23.82 -8.86
CA ASP A 199 -11.66 22.90 -8.49
C ASP A 199 -11.34 22.09 -7.22
N ILE A 200 -10.11 21.58 -7.09
CA ILE A 200 -9.65 20.85 -5.89
C ILE A 200 -9.72 21.75 -4.65
N MET A 201 -9.23 22.99 -4.77
CA MET A 201 -9.25 23.96 -3.68
C MET A 201 -10.68 24.33 -3.27
N ALA A 202 -11.57 24.58 -4.24
CA ALA A 202 -12.98 24.86 -3.98
C ALA A 202 -13.66 23.69 -3.26
N ALA A 203 -13.49 22.46 -3.75
CA ALA A 203 -14.03 21.26 -3.11
C ALA A 203 -13.49 21.06 -1.68
N SER A 204 -12.20 21.35 -1.45
CA SER A 204 -11.60 21.26 -0.12
C SER A 204 -12.19 22.26 0.88
N ALA A 205 -12.57 23.46 0.41
CA ALA A 205 -13.16 24.50 1.23
C ALA A 205 -14.61 24.19 1.65
N GLU A 206 -15.30 23.32 0.91
CA GLU A 206 -16.67 22.86 1.22
C GLU A 206 -16.71 21.72 2.24
N LEU A 207 -15.59 21.00 2.44
CA LEU A 207 -15.53 19.90 3.39
C LEU A 207 -15.33 20.39 4.83
N PRO A 208 -16.06 19.81 5.81
CA PRO A 208 -15.75 20.05 7.20
C PRO A 208 -14.38 19.45 7.54
N PRO A 209 -13.61 20.06 8.46
CA PRO A 209 -12.37 19.47 8.92
C PRO A 209 -12.62 18.09 9.53
N LEU A 210 -11.66 17.18 9.35
CA LEU A 210 -11.68 15.92 10.07
C LEU A 210 -11.58 16.19 11.58
N PRO A 211 -12.35 15.46 12.40
CA PRO A 211 -12.19 15.57 13.84
C PRO A 211 -10.80 15.13 14.28
N ASP A 212 -10.32 15.67 15.39
CA ASP A 212 -9.13 15.17 16.05
C ASP A 212 -9.46 13.77 16.62
N LEU A 213 -8.88 12.75 16.00
CA LEU A 213 -9.13 11.34 16.32
C LEU A 213 -7.87 10.71 16.86
N ALA A 214 -8.04 9.77 17.79
CA ALA A 214 -6.94 8.96 18.28
C ALA A 214 -6.24 8.26 17.11
N GLN A 215 -4.91 8.24 17.17
CA GLN A 215 -4.10 7.45 16.27
C GLN A 215 -4.06 6.00 16.75
N GLN A 216 -4.09 5.09 15.79
CA GLN A 216 -3.87 3.65 15.99
C GLN A 216 -2.94 3.14 14.89
N VAL A 217 -2.41 1.94 15.06
CA VAL A 217 -1.59 1.33 14.02
C VAL A 217 -2.47 0.99 12.82
N GLY A 218 -2.21 1.66 11.69
CA GLY A 218 -2.84 1.40 10.41
C GLY A 218 -1.86 0.80 9.41
N HIS A 219 -2.39 0.32 8.28
CA HIS A 219 -1.62 -0.13 7.14
C HIS A 219 -0.89 1.02 6.46
N GLY A 220 -1.58 2.16 6.25
CA GLY A 220 -1.02 3.36 5.61
C GLY A 220 -1.19 3.47 4.10
N ASP A 221 -1.49 2.35 3.42
CA ASP A 221 -1.84 2.28 1.99
C ASP A 221 -2.82 1.12 1.76
N LEU A 222 -4.04 1.21 2.31
CA LEU A 222 -4.96 0.07 2.44
C LEU A 222 -5.75 -0.20 1.14
N LYS A 223 -5.08 -0.20 0.00
CA LYS A 223 -5.66 -0.56 -1.31
C LYS A 223 -6.09 -2.01 -1.36
N LEU A 224 -7.07 -2.33 -2.21
CA LEU A 224 -7.59 -3.69 -2.31
C LEU A 224 -6.52 -4.70 -2.74
N ASN A 225 -5.61 -4.30 -3.62
CA ASN A 225 -4.52 -5.16 -4.10
C ASN A 225 -3.42 -5.39 -3.05
N ASN A 226 -3.50 -4.74 -1.89
CA ASN A 226 -2.69 -5.05 -0.71
C ASN A 226 -3.35 -6.08 0.22
N LEU A 227 -4.52 -6.63 -0.16
CA LEU A 227 -5.13 -7.79 0.46
C LEU A 227 -4.86 -9.03 -0.39
N LEU A 228 -4.45 -10.12 0.26
CA LEU A 228 -4.42 -11.44 -0.34
C LEU A 228 -5.68 -12.22 0.04
N PHE A 229 -6.30 -12.86 -0.95
CA PHE A 229 -7.40 -13.79 -0.78
C PHE A 229 -6.95 -15.22 -1.08
N ALA A 230 -7.70 -16.22 -0.63
CA ALA A 230 -7.30 -17.63 -0.72
C ALA A 230 -7.16 -18.13 -2.17
N GLY A 231 -7.86 -17.51 -3.12
CA GLY A 231 -7.76 -17.86 -4.53
C GLY A 231 -8.54 -16.89 -5.45
N PRO A 232 -8.50 -17.13 -6.77
CA PRO A 232 -9.07 -16.21 -7.76
C PRO A 232 -10.59 -16.28 -7.86
N GLU A 233 -11.21 -17.42 -7.50
CA GLU A 233 -12.63 -17.71 -7.72
C GLU A 233 -13.36 -18.06 -6.41
N PRO A 234 -14.68 -17.82 -6.29
CA PRO A 234 -15.44 -18.21 -5.12
C PRO A 234 -15.45 -19.74 -4.90
N PRO A 235 -15.46 -20.22 -3.65
CA PRO A 235 -15.52 -19.45 -2.40
C PRO A 235 -14.16 -18.96 -1.90
N ALA A 236 -13.07 -19.17 -2.65
CA ALA A 236 -11.71 -18.82 -2.23
C ALA A 236 -11.44 -17.31 -2.36
N SER A 237 -12.01 -16.65 -3.36
CA SER A 237 -11.93 -15.19 -3.54
C SER A 237 -12.69 -14.38 -2.48
N ASP A 238 -13.58 -15.04 -1.72
CA ASP A 238 -14.31 -14.44 -0.59
C ASP A 238 -13.62 -14.73 0.77
N GLN A 239 -12.39 -15.25 0.75
CA GLN A 239 -11.61 -15.55 1.97
C GLN A 239 -10.34 -14.71 2.02
N ALA A 240 -10.39 -13.57 2.71
CA ALA A 240 -9.24 -12.70 2.92
C ALA A 240 -8.24 -13.35 3.91
N ILE A 241 -6.98 -13.46 3.49
CA ILE A 241 -5.90 -14.17 4.19
C ILE A 241 -5.05 -13.22 5.04
N CYS A 242 -4.45 -12.20 4.41
CA CYS A 242 -3.56 -11.25 5.08
C CYS A 242 -3.40 -9.94 4.29
N LEU A 243 -2.77 -8.96 4.94
CA LEU A 243 -2.27 -7.76 4.30
C LEU A 243 -0.81 -7.96 3.84
N ILE A 244 -0.47 -7.35 2.71
CA ILE A 244 0.88 -7.28 2.14
C ILE A 244 1.24 -5.81 1.87
N ASP A 245 2.47 -5.53 1.42
CA ASP A 245 2.97 -4.16 1.22
C ASP A 245 3.01 -3.32 2.52
N LEU A 246 3.74 -3.86 3.50
CA LEU A 246 3.79 -3.38 4.88
C LEU A 246 4.70 -2.16 5.10
N ASP A 247 5.04 -1.42 4.05
CA ASP A 247 6.06 -0.35 4.12
C ASP A 247 5.55 0.95 4.75
N THR A 248 4.23 1.11 4.80
CA THR A 248 3.58 2.33 5.27
C THR A 248 2.95 2.19 6.66
N LEU A 249 3.23 1.06 7.34
CA LEU A 249 2.77 0.78 8.71
C LEU A 249 3.14 1.92 9.65
N GLY A 250 2.13 2.46 10.34
CA GLY A 250 2.36 3.54 11.30
C GLY A 250 1.10 4.01 12.02
N PRO A 251 1.28 4.92 13.00
CA PRO A 251 0.17 5.57 13.67
C PRO A 251 -0.62 6.49 12.73
N MET A 252 -1.92 6.28 12.63
CA MET A 252 -2.84 7.13 11.86
C MET A 252 -4.26 7.05 12.39
N THR A 253 -5.10 8.00 11.97
CA THR A 253 -6.52 7.98 12.33
C THR A 253 -7.27 6.95 11.50
N LEU A 254 -8.33 6.36 12.07
CA LEU A 254 -9.20 5.44 11.32
C LEU A 254 -9.87 6.13 10.11
N ALA A 255 -10.04 7.45 10.16
CA ALA A 255 -10.56 8.24 9.04
C ALA A 255 -9.64 8.22 7.82
N HIS A 256 -8.32 8.30 8.00
CA HIS A 256 -7.36 8.17 6.90
C HIS A 256 -7.29 6.72 6.42
N GLU A 257 -7.18 5.76 7.34
CA GLU A 257 -7.00 4.34 7.02
C GLU A 257 -8.18 3.76 6.23
N LEU A 258 -9.40 3.84 6.78
CA LEU A 258 -10.59 3.35 6.07
C LEU A 258 -11.02 4.31 4.95
N GLY A 259 -10.62 5.59 5.02
CA GLY A 259 -10.83 6.53 3.94
C GLY A 259 -10.09 6.11 2.67
N ASP A 260 -8.82 5.73 2.79
CA ASP A 260 -8.03 5.22 1.66
C ASP A 260 -8.49 3.84 1.20
N ALA A 261 -8.88 2.97 2.13
CA ALA A 261 -9.50 1.70 1.80
C ALA A 261 -10.75 1.91 0.93
N TRP A 262 -11.71 2.73 1.35
CA TRP A 262 -12.94 2.93 0.57
C TRP A 262 -12.72 3.72 -0.71
N ARG A 263 -11.74 4.63 -0.76
CA ARG A 263 -11.33 5.26 -2.02
C ARG A 263 -10.90 4.20 -3.04
N SER A 264 -10.11 3.22 -2.61
CA SER A 264 -9.64 2.14 -3.50
C SER A 264 -10.73 1.11 -3.78
N TRP A 265 -11.38 0.58 -2.75
CA TRP A 265 -12.26 -0.59 -2.86
C TRP A 265 -13.58 -0.25 -3.54
N CYS A 266 -14.09 0.96 -3.34
CA CYS A 266 -15.40 1.39 -3.86
C CYS A 266 -15.29 2.09 -5.21
N ASN A 267 -14.11 2.16 -5.82
CA ASN A 267 -13.91 2.74 -7.15
C ASN A 267 -13.60 1.64 -8.17
N GLN A 268 -14.63 1.05 -8.78
CA GLN A 268 -14.42 -0.07 -9.72
C GLN A 268 -13.85 0.37 -11.08
N ALA A 269 -13.91 1.67 -11.40
CA ALA A 269 -13.36 2.21 -12.64
C ALA A 269 -11.82 2.29 -12.60
N GLY A 270 -11.22 2.27 -11.40
CA GLY A 270 -9.77 2.36 -11.21
C GLY A 270 -9.27 3.80 -10.97
N GLU A 271 -7.98 3.94 -10.63
CA GLU A 271 -7.42 5.20 -10.12
C GLU A 271 -7.27 6.32 -11.16
N ASP A 272 -7.19 5.97 -12.45
CA ASP A 272 -6.99 6.89 -13.57
C ASP A 272 -8.22 7.07 -14.48
N ASP A 273 -9.39 6.58 -14.06
CA ASP A 273 -10.65 6.80 -14.76
C ASP A 273 -11.36 8.07 -14.26
N THR A 274 -11.91 8.85 -15.19
CA THR A 274 -12.66 10.08 -14.93
C THR A 274 -14.17 9.87 -14.81
N GLU A 275 -14.69 8.72 -15.23
CA GLU A 275 -16.09 8.32 -15.02
C GLU A 275 -16.22 7.55 -13.69
N ALA A 276 -15.73 8.16 -12.62
CA ALA A 276 -15.67 7.52 -11.31
C ALA A 276 -17.07 7.34 -10.70
N HIS A 277 -17.34 6.14 -10.19
CA HIS A 277 -18.49 5.82 -9.36
C HIS A 277 -18.03 5.37 -7.97
N PHE A 278 -18.84 5.69 -6.95
CA PHE A 278 -18.64 5.14 -5.61
C PHE A 278 -19.61 3.98 -5.39
N ASP A 279 -19.09 2.77 -5.35
CA ASP A 279 -19.85 1.54 -5.17
C ASP A 279 -20.37 1.40 -3.72
N LEU A 280 -21.62 1.81 -3.52
CA LEU A 280 -22.31 1.72 -2.23
C LEU A 280 -22.49 0.28 -1.72
N PRO A 281 -22.88 -0.72 -2.54
CA PRO A 281 -22.89 -2.12 -2.12
C PRO A 281 -21.55 -2.63 -1.55
N ILE A 282 -20.42 -2.31 -2.19
CA ILE A 282 -19.09 -2.67 -1.71
C ILE A 282 -18.74 -1.95 -0.40
N PHE A 283 -19.05 -0.65 -0.31
CA PHE A 283 -18.92 0.10 0.94
C PHE A 283 -19.73 -0.51 2.08
N GLU A 284 -21.01 -0.82 1.84
CA GLU A 284 -21.88 -1.39 2.85
C GLU A 284 -21.37 -2.76 3.32
N ALA A 285 -21.00 -3.64 2.39
CA ALA A 285 -20.53 -4.98 2.73
C ALA A 285 -19.21 -4.95 3.50
N SER A 286 -18.24 -4.13 3.06
CA SER A 286 -16.97 -3.95 3.78
C SER A 286 -17.17 -3.35 5.17
N TRP A 287 -18.04 -2.35 5.31
CA TRP A 287 -18.38 -1.78 6.61
C TRP A 287 -19.06 -2.79 7.53
N GLN A 288 -19.97 -3.63 7.01
CA GLN A 288 -20.59 -4.71 7.78
C GLN A 288 -19.54 -5.69 8.29
N GLY A 289 -18.60 -6.12 7.43
CA GLY A 289 -17.51 -7.02 7.82
C GLY A 289 -16.61 -6.42 8.89
N TYR A 290 -16.25 -5.14 8.73
CA TYR A 290 -15.44 -4.41 9.70
C TYR A 290 -16.12 -4.29 11.06
N ARG A 291 -17.39 -3.84 11.08
CA ARG A 291 -18.14 -3.62 12.32
C ARG A 291 -18.40 -4.92 13.11
N GLN A 292 -18.51 -6.06 12.44
CA GLN A 292 -18.70 -7.35 13.10
C GLN A 292 -17.48 -7.85 13.88
N HIS A 293 -16.28 -7.44 13.45
CA HIS A 293 -15.01 -7.94 14.01
C HIS A 293 -14.15 -6.84 14.65
N GLY A 294 -14.61 -5.58 14.63
CA GLY A 294 -13.93 -4.45 15.24
C GLY A 294 -14.03 -4.51 16.75
N GLY A 295 -12.88 -4.46 17.43
CA GLY A 295 -12.81 -4.62 18.89
C GLY A 295 -13.52 -3.52 19.70
N HIS A 296 -13.56 -2.28 19.21
CA HIS A 296 -14.24 -1.17 19.90
C HIS A 296 -15.45 -0.64 19.15
N GLN A 297 -16.48 -0.26 19.91
CA GLN A 297 -17.64 0.42 19.36
C GLN A 297 -17.26 1.86 19.03
N LEU A 298 -17.24 2.18 17.73
CA LEU A 298 -16.94 3.54 17.28
C LEU A 298 -17.95 4.55 17.83
N ASP A 299 -17.49 5.70 18.28
CA ASP A 299 -18.35 6.79 18.71
C ASP A 299 -18.91 7.60 17.52
N ARG A 300 -19.67 8.66 17.82
CA ARG A 300 -20.25 9.52 16.76
C ARG A 300 -19.17 10.33 16.02
N THR A 301 -18.11 10.73 16.70
CA THR A 301 -17.01 11.54 16.17
C THR A 301 -16.16 10.71 15.22
N GLU A 302 -15.77 9.49 15.60
CA GLU A 302 -15.07 8.53 14.75
C GLU A 302 -15.87 8.21 13.49
N ARG A 303 -17.17 7.91 13.62
CA ARG A 303 -18.04 7.64 12.45
C ARG A 303 -18.22 8.85 11.55
N ARG A 304 -18.22 10.07 12.10
CA ARG A 304 -18.17 11.29 11.29
C ARG A 304 -16.84 11.41 10.56
N GLY A 305 -15.73 11.06 11.20
CA GLY A 305 -14.42 10.96 10.56
C GLY A 305 -14.42 9.97 9.39
N LEU A 306 -15.02 8.79 9.56
CA LEU A 306 -15.19 7.79 8.49
C LEU A 306 -15.97 8.31 7.28
N LEU A 307 -17.04 9.07 7.54
CA LEU A 307 -17.89 9.63 6.49
C LEU A 307 -17.10 10.58 5.56
N PHE A 308 -16.31 11.48 6.15
CA PHE A 308 -15.56 12.50 5.41
C PHE A 308 -14.14 12.09 5.05
N GLY A 309 -13.56 11.08 5.72
CA GLY A 309 -12.19 10.61 5.52
C GLY A 309 -11.93 10.21 4.08
N VAL A 310 -12.82 9.43 3.48
CA VAL A 310 -12.72 9.04 2.07
C VAL A 310 -12.79 10.24 1.12
N GLU A 311 -13.61 11.25 1.42
CA GLU A 311 -13.71 12.45 0.59
C GLU A 311 -12.45 13.31 0.67
N TRP A 312 -11.85 13.41 1.86
CA TRP A 312 -10.56 14.09 2.08
C TRP A 312 -9.41 13.36 1.42
N ILE A 313 -9.34 12.04 1.54
CA ILE A 313 -8.29 11.22 0.90
C ILE A 313 -8.33 11.33 -0.62
N CYS A 314 -9.53 11.37 -1.23
CA CYS A 314 -9.66 11.65 -2.67
C CYS A 314 -9.07 13.01 -3.06
N LEU A 315 -9.39 14.08 -2.31
CA LEU A 315 -8.86 15.42 -2.61
C LEU A 315 -7.36 15.53 -2.36
N GLU A 316 -6.86 14.88 -1.31
CA GLU A 316 -5.43 14.81 -1.02
C GLU A 316 -4.66 14.19 -2.20
N LEU A 317 -5.09 13.02 -2.68
CA LEU A 317 -4.45 12.39 -3.83
C LEU A 317 -4.63 13.20 -5.11
N ALA A 318 -5.80 13.80 -5.33
CA ALA A 318 -6.00 14.71 -6.46
C ALA A 318 -4.98 15.86 -6.43
N ALA A 319 -4.73 16.46 -5.26
CA ALA A 319 -3.75 17.53 -5.10
C ALA A 319 -2.31 17.04 -5.33
N ARG A 320 -1.96 15.88 -4.76
CA ARG A 320 -0.62 15.26 -4.92
C ARG A 320 -0.33 14.93 -6.38
N PHE A 321 -1.27 14.32 -7.08
CA PHE A 321 -1.13 14.01 -8.50
C PHE A 321 -1.11 15.28 -9.37
N ALA A 322 -1.93 16.29 -9.07
CA ALA A 322 -1.93 17.55 -9.82
C ALA A 322 -0.60 18.30 -9.66
N ALA A 323 -0.02 18.31 -8.46
CA ALA A 323 1.29 18.90 -8.22
C ALA A 323 2.39 18.14 -8.98
N ASP A 324 2.37 16.81 -8.93
CA ASP A 324 3.35 15.97 -9.62
C ASP A 324 3.13 15.87 -11.14
N ALA A 325 1.98 16.33 -11.65
CA ALA A 325 1.78 16.55 -13.07
C ALA A 325 2.66 17.69 -13.62
N LEU A 326 3.08 18.62 -12.75
CA LEU A 326 4.00 19.71 -13.08
C LEU A 326 5.43 19.40 -12.66
N ASN A 327 5.62 18.79 -11.47
CA ASN A 327 6.95 18.48 -10.96
C ASN A 327 7.59 17.25 -11.65
N GLU A 328 6.77 16.30 -12.10
CA GLU A 328 7.18 15.05 -12.77
C GLU A 328 8.27 14.27 -12.03
N SER A 329 8.18 14.16 -10.69
CA SER A 329 9.29 13.68 -9.87
C SER A 329 8.95 12.51 -8.96
N TYR A 330 7.70 12.38 -8.53
CA TYR A 330 7.31 11.51 -7.41
C TYR A 330 6.66 10.19 -7.87
N PHE A 331 5.58 10.27 -8.63
CA PHE A 331 4.82 9.08 -9.05
C PHE A 331 5.37 8.50 -10.37
N GLY A 332 5.43 7.16 -10.44
CA GLY A 332 5.69 6.46 -11.70
C GLY A 332 4.54 6.57 -12.70
N TRP A 333 4.79 6.21 -13.96
CA TRP A 333 3.77 6.18 -15.00
C TRP A 333 3.85 4.92 -15.87
N SER A 334 2.73 4.54 -16.48
CA SER A 334 2.70 3.50 -17.50
C SER A 334 3.09 4.11 -18.85
N SER A 335 4.29 3.81 -19.33
CA SER A 335 4.76 4.23 -20.66
C SER A 335 3.98 3.58 -21.81
N GLU A 336 3.24 2.50 -21.53
CA GLU A 336 2.34 1.85 -22.49
C GLU A 336 1.07 2.66 -22.73
N ARG A 337 0.57 3.34 -21.69
CA ARG A 337 -0.70 4.10 -21.73
C ARG A 337 -0.52 5.60 -21.91
N TYR A 338 0.59 6.15 -21.42
CA TYR A 338 0.83 7.60 -21.37
C TYR A 338 2.23 7.93 -21.86
N ALA A 339 2.34 8.99 -22.69
CA ALA A 339 3.62 9.39 -23.25
C ALA A 339 4.55 9.98 -22.19
N THR A 340 4.00 10.70 -21.20
CA THR A 340 4.77 11.32 -20.13
C THR A 340 4.20 11.05 -18.74
N ARG A 341 5.06 11.21 -17.73
CA ARG A 341 4.68 11.14 -16.32
C ARG A 341 3.61 12.18 -15.98
N GLY A 342 3.80 13.41 -16.45
CA GLY A 342 2.90 14.52 -16.18
C GLY A 342 1.48 14.27 -16.71
N GLU A 343 1.34 13.68 -17.89
CA GLU A 343 0.02 13.37 -18.47
C GLU A 343 -0.72 12.30 -17.67
N HIS A 344 -0.02 11.25 -17.24
CA HIS A 344 -0.62 10.21 -16.42
C HIS A 344 -1.04 10.76 -15.06
N ASN A 345 -0.19 11.55 -14.41
CA ASN A 345 -0.52 12.17 -13.13
C ASN A 345 -1.66 13.18 -13.26
N LEU A 346 -1.73 13.96 -14.34
CA LEU A 346 -2.89 14.83 -14.62
C LEU A 346 -4.17 14.00 -14.74
N GLN A 347 -4.12 12.85 -15.42
CA GLN A 347 -5.28 11.97 -15.56
C GLN A 347 -5.72 11.39 -14.21
N ARG A 348 -4.77 10.90 -13.38
CA ARG A 348 -5.05 10.44 -12.02
C ARG A 348 -5.64 11.55 -11.15
N ALA A 349 -5.12 12.77 -11.24
CA ALA A 349 -5.65 13.91 -10.50
C ALA A 349 -7.12 14.20 -10.85
N ARG A 350 -7.47 14.12 -12.14
CA ARG A 350 -8.86 14.24 -12.60
C ARG A 350 -9.73 13.10 -12.09
N GLY A 351 -9.25 11.86 -12.15
CA GLY A 351 -9.95 10.69 -11.64
C GLY A 351 -10.25 10.79 -10.14
N GLN A 352 -9.28 11.23 -9.34
CA GLN A 352 -9.46 11.42 -7.89
C GLN A 352 -10.44 12.54 -7.56
N LEU A 353 -10.44 13.65 -8.30
CA LEU A 353 -11.45 14.69 -8.13
C LEU A 353 -12.85 14.21 -8.57
N ALA A 354 -12.95 13.43 -9.64
CA ALA A 354 -14.21 12.81 -10.06
C ALA A 354 -14.73 11.85 -8.98
N LEU A 355 -13.85 11.01 -8.42
CA LEU A 355 -14.19 10.11 -7.33
C LEU A 355 -14.61 10.86 -6.07
N HIS A 356 -13.96 11.97 -5.72
CA HIS A 356 -14.42 12.84 -4.64
C HIS A 356 -15.88 13.28 -4.87
N ARG A 357 -16.21 13.76 -6.07
CA ARG A 357 -17.57 14.20 -6.43
C ARG A 357 -18.58 13.05 -6.34
N ALA A 358 -18.24 11.87 -6.86
CA ALA A 358 -19.07 10.67 -6.78
C ALA A 358 -19.29 10.22 -5.33
N THR A 359 -18.23 10.28 -4.52
CA THR A 359 -18.28 9.98 -3.08
C THR A 359 -19.18 10.97 -2.36
N ALA A 360 -19.02 12.27 -2.60
CA ALA A 360 -19.86 13.31 -2.02
C ALA A 360 -21.34 13.13 -2.38
N ALA A 361 -21.66 12.70 -3.61
CA ALA A 361 -23.03 12.42 -4.03
C ALA A 361 -23.68 11.25 -3.26
N THR A 362 -22.89 10.27 -2.80
CA THR A 362 -23.39 9.14 -1.97
C THR A 362 -23.38 9.43 -0.47
N ARG A 363 -22.94 10.61 -0.03
CA ARG A 363 -22.78 10.98 1.38
C ARG A 363 -24.04 10.73 2.23
N PRO A 364 -25.28 11.08 1.80
CA PRO A 364 -26.47 10.78 2.60
C PRO A 364 -26.70 9.29 2.86
N ALA A 365 -26.43 8.43 1.86
CA ALA A 365 -26.55 6.98 2.01
C ALA A 365 -25.47 6.43 2.95
N ARG A 366 -24.22 6.85 2.78
CA ARG A 366 -23.11 6.46 3.67
C ARG A 366 -23.34 6.92 5.10
N ALA A 367 -23.85 8.14 5.30
CA ALA A 367 -24.19 8.65 6.63
C ALA A 367 -25.24 7.77 7.32
N LYS A 368 -26.27 7.31 6.61
CA LYS A 368 -27.27 6.37 7.13
C LYS A 368 -26.63 5.03 7.53
N LEU A 369 -25.77 4.46 6.68
CA LEU A 369 -25.08 3.19 6.96
C LEU A 369 -24.11 3.28 8.16
N LEU A 370 -23.47 4.44 8.32
CA LEU A 370 -22.58 4.75 9.45
C LEU A 370 -23.35 5.24 10.70
N GLY A 371 -24.67 5.42 10.64
CA GLY A 371 -25.43 5.97 11.77
C GLY A 371 -24.99 7.40 12.16
N VAL A 372 -24.58 8.21 11.19
CA VAL A 372 -24.23 9.61 11.35
C VAL A 372 -25.43 10.47 10.93
N PRO A 373 -25.91 11.40 11.77
CA PRO A 373 -27.01 12.29 11.38
C PRO A 373 -26.63 13.18 10.19
N THR A 374 -27.52 13.26 9.20
CA THR A 374 -27.46 14.23 8.10
C THR A 374 -28.07 15.54 8.58
N SER A 375 -27.36 16.29 9.42
CA SER A 375 -27.74 17.65 9.83
C SER A 375 -26.80 18.64 9.19
#